data_AF-A0A965VCP0-F1
#
_entry.id   AF-A0A965VCP0-F1
#
_cell.length_a   1.000
_cell.length_b   1.000
_cell.length_c   1.000
_cell.angle_alpha   90.00
_cell.angle_beta   90.00
_cell.angle_gamma   90.00
#
_symmetry.space_group_name_H-M   'P 1'
#
loop_
_entity.id
_entity.type
_entity.pdbx_description
1 polymer ?
#
loop_
_entity_poly.entity_id
_entity_poly.type
_entity_poly.pdbx_seq_one_letter_code
_entity_poly.pdbx_strand_id
1 'polypeptide(L)'
;MTNRDERYSAAEKLKDAGDLAGAVASLESLVAEDPDFGLAHSALAAWCTRLERHDEAVRHARRVCELEPRDPFSYTALSVACMRAGRIAEAEDALARSRMLQGGQP
;
A
#
# COMPACT_ATOMS: atom_id res chain seq x y z
N MET A 1 12.16 3.92 22.74
CA MET A 1 11.28 4.35 21.65
C MET A 1 11.69 3.57 20.43
N THR A 2 10.97 2.52 20.06
CA THR A 2 11.26 1.80 18.82
C THR A 2 10.86 2.71 17.66
N ASN A 3 11.81 3.03 16.80
CA ASN A 3 11.56 3.92 15.66
C ASN A 3 10.54 3.24 14.71
N ARG A 4 9.67 4.01 14.05
CA ARG A 4 8.72 3.48 13.05
C ARG A 4 9.42 2.66 11.97
N ASP A 5 10.63 3.07 11.58
CA ASP A 5 11.51 2.37 10.64
C ASP A 5 12.00 1.01 11.17
N GLU A 6 12.27 0.90 12.47
CA GLU A 6 12.64 -0.37 13.10
C GLU A 6 11.45 -1.34 13.14
N ARG A 7 10.26 -0.85 13.46
CA ARG A 7 9.03 -1.66 13.45
C ARG A 7 8.68 -2.15 12.05
N TYR A 8 8.88 -1.29 11.05
CA TYR A 8 8.76 -1.67 9.64
C TYR A 8 9.77 -2.76 9.26
N SER A 9 11.04 -2.57 9.61
CA SER A 9 12.10 -3.55 9.34
C SER A 9 11.83 -4.89 10.02
N ALA A 10 11.24 -4.88 11.23
CA ALA A 10 10.83 -6.10 11.92
C ALA A 10 9.69 -6.82 11.19
N ALA A 11 8.69 -6.09 10.68
CA ALA A 11 7.62 -6.66 9.87
C ALA A 11 8.16 -7.26 8.56
N GLU A 12 9.16 -6.63 7.93
CA GLU A 12 9.82 -7.20 6.74
C GLU A 12 10.52 -8.53 7.03
N LYS A 13 11.12 -8.68 8.22
CA LYS A 13 11.71 -9.96 8.65
C LYS A 13 10.66 -11.05 8.83
N LEU A 14 9.48 -10.71 9.37
CA LEU A 14 8.36 -11.66 9.47
C LEU A 14 7.89 -12.12 8.08
N LYS A 15 7.77 -11.18 7.13
CA LYS A 15 7.47 -11.48 5.73
C LYS A 15 8.51 -12.43 5.12
N ASP A 16 9.79 -12.16 5.35
CA ASP A 16 10.91 -12.98 4.85
C ASP A 16 10.91 -14.40 5.46
N ALA A 17 10.55 -14.49 6.75
CA ALA A 17 10.33 -15.76 7.44
C ALA A 17 9.08 -16.53 6.98
N GLY A 18 8.31 -15.99 6.02
CA GLY A 18 7.08 -16.59 5.50
C GLY A 18 5.82 -16.25 6.29
N ASP A 19 5.94 -15.55 7.42
CA ASP A 19 4.81 -15.11 8.23
C ASP A 19 4.25 -13.77 7.73
N LEU A 20 3.64 -13.82 6.54
CA LEU A 20 3.05 -12.64 5.92
C LEU A 20 1.87 -12.08 6.75
N ALA A 21 1.13 -12.94 7.45
CA ALA A 21 0.00 -12.54 8.28
C ALA A 21 0.46 -11.74 9.52
N GLY A 22 1.48 -12.23 10.25
CA GLY A 22 2.03 -11.49 11.38
C GLY A 22 2.78 -10.21 10.97
N ALA A 23 3.42 -10.21 9.79
CA ALA A 23 3.99 -9.01 9.20
C ALA A 23 2.93 -7.92 8.97
N VAL A 24 1.80 -8.29 8.38
CA VAL A 24 0.67 -7.38 8.17
C VAL A 24 0.12 -6.87 9.50
N ALA A 25 -0.15 -7.74 10.47
CA ALA A 25 -0.67 -7.32 11.78
C ALA A 25 0.29 -6.33 12.52
N SER A 26 1.60 -6.55 12.37
CA SER A 26 2.62 -5.64 12.92
C SER A 26 2.59 -4.27 12.26
N LEU A 27 2.44 -4.23 10.93
CA LEU A 27 2.31 -2.98 10.20
C LEU A 27 0.97 -2.28 10.44
N GLU A 28 -0.14 -3.02 10.61
CA GLU A 28 -1.44 -2.44 10.94
C GLU A 28 -1.39 -1.69 12.28
N SER A 29 -0.70 -2.26 13.27
CA SER A 29 -0.45 -1.59 14.55
C SER A 29 0.44 -0.36 14.38
N LEU A 30 1.46 -0.44 13.50
CA LEU A 30 2.34 0.69 13.23
C LEU A 30 1.59 1.86 12.58
N VAL A 31 0.73 1.61 11.58
CA VAL A 31 -0.03 2.68 10.92
C VAL A 31 -1.18 3.22 11.78
N ALA A 32 -1.61 2.47 12.79
CA ALA A 32 -2.54 2.99 13.79
C ALA A 32 -1.87 4.04 14.69
N GLU A 33 -0.58 3.89 14.97
CA GLU A 33 0.23 4.86 15.73
C GLU A 33 0.76 6.00 14.84
N ASP A 34 1.19 5.68 13.61
CA ASP A 34 1.72 6.63 12.61
C ASP A 34 0.96 6.48 11.27
N PRO A 35 -0.19 7.15 11.10
CA PRO A 35 -1.04 7.05 9.91
C PRO A 35 -0.51 7.81 8.68
N ASP A 36 0.67 8.43 8.81
CA ASP A 36 1.36 9.16 7.74
C ASP A 36 2.50 8.33 7.15
N PHE A 37 2.78 7.15 7.71
CA PHE A 37 3.90 6.33 7.28
C PHE A 37 3.61 5.58 5.97
N GLY A 38 3.83 6.27 4.85
CA GLY A 38 3.51 5.80 3.49
C GLY A 38 4.17 4.47 3.08
N LEU A 39 5.37 4.18 3.59
CA LEU A 39 6.05 2.89 3.35
C LEU A 39 5.28 1.71 3.95
N ALA A 40 4.76 1.85 5.18
CA ALA A 40 3.95 0.80 5.78
C ALA A 40 2.61 0.63 5.05
N HIS A 41 1.96 1.73 4.64
CA HIS A 41 0.75 1.63 3.83
C HIS A 41 0.99 0.95 2.47
N SER A 42 2.14 1.22 1.82
CA SER A 42 2.53 0.56 0.57
C SER A 42 2.75 -0.94 0.76
N ALA A 43 3.48 -1.31 1.83
CA ALA A 43 3.72 -2.70 2.17
C ALA A 43 2.42 -3.43 2.53
N LEU A 44 1.56 -2.83 3.34
CA LEU A 44 0.23 -3.36 3.68
C LEU A 44 -0.62 -3.57 2.44
N ALA A 45 -0.67 -2.61 1.51
CA ALA A 45 -1.40 -2.76 0.25
C ALA A 45 -0.92 -3.98 -0.54
N ALA A 46 0.39 -4.13 -0.72
CA ALA A 46 0.97 -5.25 -1.45
C ALA A 46 0.78 -6.60 -0.74
N TRP A 47 0.91 -6.64 0.59
CA TRP A 47 0.85 -7.88 1.36
C TRP A 47 -0.59 -8.33 1.60
N CYS A 48 -1.53 -7.42 1.93
CA CYS A 48 -2.96 -7.71 1.98
C CYS A 48 -3.47 -8.21 0.63
N THR A 49 -2.96 -7.64 -0.46
CA THR A 49 -3.24 -8.12 -1.82
C THR A 49 -2.86 -9.58 -2.03
N ARG A 50 -1.73 -10.03 -1.46
CA ARG A 50 -1.26 -11.43 -1.52
C ARG A 50 -2.04 -12.36 -0.58
N LEU A 51 -2.54 -11.82 0.54
CA LEU A 51 -3.39 -12.53 1.50
C LEU A 51 -4.88 -12.55 1.10
N GLU A 52 -5.21 -12.10 -0.12
CA GLU A 52 -6.61 -12.01 -0.61
C GLU A 52 -7.51 -11.09 0.24
N ARG A 53 -6.89 -10.25 1.10
CA ARG A 53 -7.54 -9.17 1.87
C ARG A 53 -7.72 -7.94 0.98
N HIS A 54 -8.52 -8.09 -0.07
CA HIS A 54 -8.59 -7.13 -1.17
C HIS A 54 -9.13 -5.75 -0.76
N ASP A 55 -10.13 -5.70 0.12
CA ASP A 55 -10.72 -4.44 0.58
C ASP A 55 -9.69 -3.58 1.34
N GLU A 56 -8.93 -4.23 2.21
CA GLU A 56 -7.90 -3.58 3.02
C GLU A 56 -6.71 -3.15 2.17
N ALA A 57 -6.35 -3.95 1.17
CA ALA A 57 -5.34 -3.57 0.20
C ALA A 57 -5.71 -2.27 -0.52
N VAL A 58 -6.96 -2.14 -0.97
CA VAL A 58 -7.46 -0.92 -1.62
C VAL A 58 -7.43 0.27 -0.66
N ARG A 59 -7.85 0.07 0.59
CA ARG A 59 -7.83 1.12 1.62
C ARG A 59 -6.41 1.65 1.85
N HIS A 60 -5.43 0.77 2.02
CA HIS A 60 -4.05 1.17 2.21
C HIS A 60 -3.44 1.81 0.96
N ALA A 61 -3.70 1.27 -0.22
CA ALA A 61 -3.21 1.86 -1.46
C ALA A 61 -3.78 3.27 -1.71
N ARG A 62 -5.06 3.50 -1.37
CA ARG A 62 -5.64 4.85 -1.37
C ARG A 62 -4.89 5.78 -0.44
N ARG A 63 -4.58 5.31 0.77
CA ARG A 63 -3.86 6.12 1.74
C ARG A 63 -2.48 6.54 1.22
N VAL A 64 -1.76 5.64 0.53
CA VAL A 64 -0.49 6.00 -0.13
C VAL A 64 -0.72 7.09 -1.18
N CYS A 65 -1.78 7.01 -1.99
CA CYS A 65 -2.10 8.06 -2.97
C CYS A 65 -2.46 9.40 -2.32
N GLU A 66 -3.06 9.39 -1.13
CA GLU A 66 -3.34 10.62 -0.37
C GLU A 66 -2.06 11.26 0.19
N LEU A 67 -1.10 10.44 0.62
CA LEU A 67 0.19 10.88 1.14
C LEU A 67 1.10 11.39 0.02
N GLU A 68 1.14 10.67 -1.10
CA GLU A 68 1.99 10.95 -2.25
C GLU A 68 1.14 11.21 -3.51
N PRO A 69 0.35 12.30 -3.57
CA PRO A 69 -0.62 12.54 -4.65
C PRO A 69 0.00 12.83 -6.01
N ARG A 70 1.31 13.03 -6.06
CA ARG A 70 2.09 13.31 -7.28
C ARG A 70 2.93 12.11 -7.72
N ASP A 71 2.90 11.02 -6.97
CA ASP A 71 3.67 9.82 -7.28
C ASP A 71 2.85 8.87 -8.15
N PRO A 72 3.25 8.60 -9.41
CA PRO A 72 2.52 7.70 -10.29
C PRO A 72 2.54 6.24 -9.81
N PHE A 73 3.56 5.83 -9.04
CA PHE A 73 3.66 4.46 -8.53
C PHE A 73 2.55 4.16 -7.51
N SER A 74 2.18 5.15 -6.70
CA SER A 74 1.10 5.06 -5.71
C SER A 74 -0.25 4.76 -6.38
N TYR A 75 -0.58 5.49 -7.45
CA TYR A 75 -1.81 5.24 -8.22
C TYR A 75 -1.76 3.91 -8.98
N THR A 76 -0.57 3.47 -9.39
CA THR A 76 -0.39 2.14 -9.99
C THR A 76 -0.66 1.03 -8.98
N ALA A 77 -0.17 1.17 -7.75
CA ALA A 77 -0.45 0.24 -6.65
C ALA A 77 -1.95 0.19 -6.32
N LEU A 78 -2.63 1.34 -6.29
CA LEU A 78 -4.08 1.42 -6.13
C LEU A 78 -4.83 0.71 -7.27
N SER A 79 -4.41 0.92 -8.53
CA SER A 79 -4.99 0.22 -9.67
C SER A 79 -4.89 -1.30 -9.51
N VAL A 80 -3.73 -1.82 -9.11
CA VAL A 80 -3.52 -3.26 -8.95
C VAL A 80 -4.36 -3.83 -7.79
N ALA A 81 -4.42 -3.11 -6.67
CA ALA A 81 -5.26 -3.50 -5.53
C ALA A 81 -6.75 -3.54 -5.91
N CYS A 82 -7.24 -2.51 -6.62
CA CYS A 82 -8.62 -2.44 -7.11
C CYS A 82 -8.95 -3.56 -8.10
N MET A 83 -8.03 -3.88 -9.03
CA MET A 83 -8.21 -4.99 -9.98
C MET A 83 -8.42 -6.32 -9.24
N ARG A 84 -7.59 -6.59 -8.23
CA ARG A 84 -7.70 -7.82 -7.43
C ARG A 84 -8.95 -7.82 -6.54
N ALA A 85 -9.44 -6.66 -6.13
CA ALA A 85 -10.71 -6.52 -5.44
C ALA A 85 -11.95 -6.63 -6.36
N GLY A 86 -11.76 -6.81 -7.67
CA GLY A 86 -12.86 -6.79 -8.65
C GLY A 86 -13.46 -5.39 -8.90
N ARG A 87 -12.83 -4.33 -8.36
CA ARG A 87 -13.24 -2.93 -8.50
C ARG A 87 -12.66 -2.33 -9.77
N ILE A 88 -13.12 -2.85 -10.91
CA ILE A 88 -12.54 -2.53 -12.22
C ILE A 88 -12.60 -1.03 -12.55
N ALA A 89 -13.74 -0.38 -12.29
CA ALA A 89 -13.89 1.06 -12.55
C ALA A 89 -12.89 1.92 -11.73
N GLU A 90 -12.69 1.60 -10.45
CA GLU A 90 -11.71 2.31 -9.61
C GLU A 90 -10.28 2.03 -10.03
N ALA A 91 -10.00 0.82 -10.55
CA ALA A 91 -8.69 0.50 -11.09
C ALA A 91 -8.36 1.32 -12.34
N GLU A 92 -9.33 1.45 -13.26
CA GLU A 92 -9.15 2.24 -14.49
C GLU A 92 -8.92 3.72 -14.18
N ASP A 93 -9.66 4.28 -13.23
CA ASP A 93 -9.47 5.66 -12.77
C ASP A 93 -8.05 5.88 -12.18
N ALA A 94 -7.63 4.98 -11.28
CA ALA A 94 -6.30 5.05 -10.68
C ALA A 94 -5.19 4.90 -11.74
N LEU A 95 -5.35 3.99 -12.70
CA LEU A 95 -4.38 3.82 -13.78
C LEU A 95 -4.34 5.05 -14.70
N ALA A 96 -5.49 5.67 -14.98
CA ALA A 96 -5.55 6.91 -15.74
C ALA A 96 -4.80 8.04 -15.02
N ARG A 97 -4.98 8.18 -13.70
CA ARG A 97 -4.24 9.14 -12.86
C ARG A 97 -2.73 8.89 -12.91
N SER A 98 -2.30 7.64 -12.75
CA SER A 98 -0.89 7.25 -12.87
C SER A 98 -0.30 7.70 -14.22
N ARG A 99 -1.00 7.38 -15.32
CA ARG A 99 -0.56 7.75 -16.68
C ARG A 99 -0.50 9.26 -16.90
N MET A 100 -1.44 10.02 -16.36
CA MET A 100 -1.41 11.48 -16.43
C MET A 100 -0.17 12.06 -15.74
N LEU A 101 0.23 11.49 -14.60
CA LEU A 101 1.43 11.92 -13.87
C LEU A 101 2.73 11.51 -14.58
N GLN A 102 2.76 10.33 -15.23
CA GLN A 102 3.92 9.88 -16.02
C GLN A 102 4.07 10.61 -17.36
N GLY A 103 2.97 10.85 -18.06
CA GLY A 103 2.94 11.57 -19.34
C GLY A 103 3.03 13.10 -19.20
N GLY A 104 3.02 13.61 -17.97
CA GLY A 104 3.14 15.02 -17.63
C GLY A 104 4.56 15.48 -17.29
N GLN A 105 5.60 14.79 -17.78
CA GLN A 105 6.97 15.30 -17.70
C GLN A 105 7.22 16.30 -18.84
N PRO A 106 7.72 17.53 -18.58
CA PRO A 106 8.13 18.46 -19.62
C PRO A 106 9.35 17.95 -20.41
#